data_AF-A0A971H871-F1
#
_entry.id   AF-A0A971H871-F1
#
_cell.length_a   1.000
_cell.length_b   1.000
_cell.length_c   1.000
_cell.angle_alpha   90.00
_cell.angle_beta   90.00
_cell.angle_gamma   90.00
#
_symmetry.space_group_name_H-M   'P 1'
#
loop_
_entity.id
_entity.type
_entity.pdbx_description
1 polymer ?
#
loop_
_entity_poly.entity_id
_entity_poly.type
_entity_poly.pdbx_seq_one_letter_code
_entity_poly.pdbx_strand_id
1 'polypeptide(L)'
;MVNLVTGLETTEERFYITSVTDVVLCADAIRGHWGVESLHWHLDVSFSKDDNTTMDRQAFSNLSLINKMCLSLLKLCKPLFKNSSVRSMRKLFGWKMAESLAVVLGFFSDEELLDAIGSAAR
;
A
#
# COMPACT_ATOMS: atom_id res chain seq x y z
N MET A 1 -10.74 8.66 22.54
CA MET A 1 -10.49 9.41 21.29
C MET A 1 -11.21 10.74 21.41
N VAL A 2 -10.53 11.86 21.16
CA VAL A 2 -11.16 13.19 21.23
C VAL A 2 -11.57 13.62 19.83
N ASN A 3 -12.83 13.96 19.64
CA ASN A 3 -13.29 14.55 18.39
C ASN A 3 -12.78 16.00 18.30
N LEU A 4 -11.91 16.29 17.33
CA LEU A 4 -11.28 17.60 17.17
C LEU A 4 -12.25 18.73 16.77
N VAL A 5 -13.45 18.39 16.28
CA VAL A 5 -14.46 19.36 15.84
C VAL A 5 -15.47 19.64 16.95
N THR A 6 -15.93 18.61 17.65
CA THR A 6 -16.98 18.73 18.68
C THR A 6 -16.42 18.82 20.10
N GLY A 7 -15.14 18.51 20.31
CA GLY A 7 -14.51 18.46 21.63
C GLY A 7 -14.97 17.29 22.50
N LEU A 8 -15.86 16.43 21.99
CA LEU A 8 -16.39 15.30 22.73
C LEU A 8 -15.34 14.19 22.83
N GLU A 9 -15.16 13.69 24.04
CA GLU A 9 -14.35 12.50 24.30
C GLU A 9 -15.22 11.25 24.20
N THR A 10 -14.74 10.28 23.42
CA THR A 10 -15.31 8.94 23.37
C THR A 10 -14.30 7.93 23.89
N THR A 11 -14.78 6.97 24.67
CA THR A 11 -13.98 5.84 25.13
C THR A 11 -14.43 4.59 24.40
N GLU A 12 -13.48 3.82 23.89
CA GLU A 12 -13.74 2.53 23.27
C GLU A 12 -12.97 1.47 24.05
N GLU A 13 -13.68 0.47 24.55
CA GLU A 13 -13.09 -0.73 25.15
C GLU A 13 -13.15 -1.88 24.14
N ARG A 14 -12.04 -2.61 24.01
CA ARG A 14 -11.94 -3.78 23.13
C ARG A 14 -11.33 -4.93 23.92
N PHE A 15 -12.00 -6.07 23.89
CA PHE A 15 -11.53 -7.30 24.53
C PHE A 15 -10.88 -8.21 23.47
N TYR A 16 -9.74 -8.80 23.82
CA TYR A 16 -8.98 -9.68 22.92
C TYR A 16 -8.80 -11.04 23.60
N ILE A 17 -8.97 -12.10 22.82
CA ILE A 17 -8.67 -13.47 23.23
C ILE A 17 -7.41 -13.88 22.49
N THR A 18 -6.37 -14.25 23.23
CA THR A 18 -5.08 -14.65 22.66
C THR A 18 -4.45 -15.76 23.50
N SER A 19 -3.67 -16.61 22.85
CA SER A 19 -2.78 -17.56 23.53
C SER A 19 -1.46 -16.90 23.98
N VAL A 20 -1.19 -15.68 23.53
CA VAL A 20 0.02 -14.92 23.89
C VAL A 20 -0.12 -14.36 25.29
N THR A 21 0.80 -14.73 26.18
CA THR A 21 0.80 -14.29 27.59
C THR A 21 1.52 -12.96 27.82
N ASP A 22 2.40 -12.56 26.89
CA ASP A 22 3.10 -11.28 26.94
C ASP A 22 2.15 -10.15 26.48
N VAL A 23 1.76 -9.30 27.42
CA VAL A 23 0.84 -8.18 27.19
C VAL A 23 1.43 -7.12 26.25
N VAL A 24 2.74 -6.87 26.31
CA VAL A 24 3.40 -5.87 25.45
C VAL A 24 3.42 -6.37 24.02
N LEU A 25 3.84 -7.62 23.82
CA LEU A 25 3.82 -8.26 22.50
C LEU A 25 2.40 -8.30 21.92
N CYS A 26 1.40 -8.63 22.74
CA CYS A 26 0.00 -8.63 22.34
C CYS A 26 -0.46 -7.22 21.90
N ALA A 27 -0.14 -6.19 22.69
CA ALA A 27 -0.48 -4.81 22.37
C ALA A 27 0.17 -4.35 21.06
N ASP A 28 1.44 -4.69 20.84
CA ASP A 28 2.16 -4.35 19.62
C ASP A 28 1.62 -5.09 18.40
N ALA A 29 1.28 -6.37 18.53
CA ALA A 29 0.63 -7.14 17.48
C ALA A 29 -0.75 -6.57 17.11
N ILE A 30 -1.56 -6.20 18.11
CA ILE A 30 -2.88 -5.57 17.89
C ILE A 30 -2.70 -4.23 17.17
N ARG A 31 -1.75 -3.39 17.60
CA ARG A 31 -1.46 -2.13 16.90
C ARG A 31 -0.96 -2.36 15.48
N GLY A 32 -0.07 -3.33 15.29
CA GLY A 32 0.47 -3.71 13.99
C GLY A 32 -0.61 -4.22 13.02
N HIS A 33 -1.62 -4.91 13.53
CA HIS A 33 -2.73 -5.43 12.73
C HIS A 33 -3.50 -4.32 12.00
N TRP A 34 -3.64 -3.13 12.60
CA TRP A 34 -4.25 -1.96 11.94
C TRP A 34 -3.54 -1.54 10.65
N GLY A 35 -2.25 -1.90 10.49
CA GLY A 35 -1.53 -1.69 9.23
C GLY A 35 -2.16 -2.43 8.05
N VAL A 36 -2.81 -3.58 8.29
CA VAL A 36 -3.56 -4.33 7.26
C VAL A 36 -4.80 -3.56 6.81
N GLU A 37 -5.51 -2.94 7.75
CA GLU A 37 -6.72 -2.18 7.41
C GLU A 37 -6.39 -0.87 6.71
N SER A 38 -5.26 -0.24 7.08
CA SER A 38 -4.72 0.89 6.32
C SER A 38 -4.40 0.52 4.87
N LEU A 39 -3.93 -0.71 4.62
CA LEU A 39 -3.74 -1.23 3.26
C LEU A 39 -5.09 -1.37 2.53
N HIS A 40 -6.11 -1.93 3.18
CA HIS A 40 -7.45 -2.07 2.61
C HIS A 40 -8.03 -0.72 2.19
N TRP A 41 -7.99 0.29 3.07
CA TRP A 41 -8.47 1.63 2.74
C TRP A 41 -7.86 2.19 1.46
N HIS A 42 -6.55 1.98 1.25
CA HIS A 42 -5.90 2.39 0.01
C HIS A 42 -6.40 1.62 -1.21
N LEU A 43 -6.64 0.31 -1.10
CA LEU A 43 -7.18 -0.50 -2.18
C LEU A 43 -8.62 -0.06 -2.50
N ASP A 44 -9.43 0.15 -1.48
CA ASP A 44 -10.84 0.49 -1.63
C ASP A 44 -10.99 1.88 -2.27
N VAL A 45 -10.27 2.88 -1.77
CA VAL A 45 -10.40 4.28 -2.23
C VAL A 45 -9.50 4.64 -3.42
N SER A 46 -8.23 4.22 -3.41
CA SER A 46 -7.26 4.65 -4.46
C SER A 46 -7.29 3.75 -5.70
N PHE A 47 -7.70 2.48 -5.53
CA PHE A 47 -7.83 1.49 -6.59
C PHE A 47 -9.29 1.15 -6.93
N SER A 48 -10.27 1.81 -6.29
CA SER A 48 -11.70 1.60 -6.56
C SER A 48 -12.10 0.13 -6.42
N LYS A 49 -11.57 -0.55 -5.40
CA LYS A 49 -11.82 -1.99 -5.21
C LYS A 49 -13.29 -2.27 -4.91
N ASP A 50 -13.96 -1.38 -4.16
CA ASP A 50 -15.40 -1.51 -3.85
C ASP A 50 -16.30 -1.41 -5.09
N ASP A 51 -15.85 -0.66 -6.11
CA ASP A 51 -16.58 -0.48 -7.37
C ASP A 51 -16.38 -1.66 -8.34
N ASN A 52 -15.56 -2.65 -7.97
CA ASN A 52 -15.21 -3.76 -8.86
C ASN A 52 -16.32 -4.81 -8.91
N THR A 53 -16.89 -5.01 -10.10
CA THR A 53 -17.98 -5.96 -10.39
C THR A 53 -17.50 -7.28 -11.02
N THR A 54 -16.21 -7.58 -10.96
CA THR A 54 -15.65 -8.83 -11.50
C THR A 54 -16.24 -10.05 -10.79
N MET A 55 -17.00 -10.87 -11.50
CA MET A 55 -17.67 -12.06 -10.95
C MET A 55 -16.77 -13.30 -10.92
N ASP A 56 -15.77 -13.38 -11.81
CA ASP A 56 -14.83 -14.48 -11.83
C ASP A 56 -13.88 -14.42 -10.62
N ARG A 57 -13.83 -15.50 -9.85
CA ARG A 57 -13.05 -15.57 -8.60
C ARG A 57 -11.55 -15.46 -8.86
N GLN A 58 -11.04 -16.08 -9.94
CA GLN A 58 -9.61 -16.08 -10.22
C GLN A 58 -9.16 -14.69 -10.68
N ALA A 59 -9.93 -14.06 -11.57
CA ALA A 59 -9.69 -12.70 -12.02
C ALA A 59 -9.72 -11.71 -10.86
N PHE A 60 -10.69 -11.82 -9.94
CA PHE A 60 -10.75 -10.99 -8.74
C PHE A 60 -9.50 -11.16 -7.85
N SER A 61 -9.08 -12.41 -7.61
CA SER A 61 -7.88 -12.72 -6.82
C SER A 61 -6.61 -12.17 -7.46
N ASN A 62 -6.44 -12.40 -8.77
CA ASN A 62 -5.29 -11.91 -9.54
C ASN A 62 -5.23 -10.39 -9.52
N LEU A 63 -6.35 -9.70 -9.75
CA LEU A 63 -6.42 -8.24 -9.72
C LEU A 63 -6.12 -7.70 -8.32
N SER A 64 -6.63 -8.36 -7.27
CA SER A 64 -6.29 -7.97 -5.89
C SER A 64 -4.79 -8.11 -5.61
N LEU A 65 -4.13 -9.14 -6.14
CA LEU A 65 -2.69 -9.32 -6.00
C LEU A 65 -1.91 -8.21 -6.71
N ILE A 66 -2.26 -7.93 -7.97
CA ILE A 66 -1.64 -6.86 -8.76
C ILE A 66 -1.81 -5.50 -8.07
N ASN A 67 -3.00 -5.17 -7.59
CA ASN A 67 -3.25 -3.91 -6.89
C ASN A 67 -2.41 -3.77 -5.62
N LYS A 68 -2.23 -4.86 -4.85
CA LYS A 68 -1.35 -4.87 -3.67
C LYS A 68 0.11 -4.65 -4.07
N MET A 69 0.60 -5.31 -5.12
CA MET A 69 1.96 -5.10 -5.64
C MET A 69 2.17 -3.65 -6.10
N CYS A 70 1.25 -3.11 -6.88
CA CYS A 70 1.27 -1.72 -7.32
C CYS A 70 1.29 -0.74 -6.14
N LEU A 71 0.44 -0.96 -5.12
CA LEU A 71 0.42 -0.11 -3.92
C LEU A 71 1.74 -0.15 -3.16
N SER A 72 2.36 -1.32 -3.01
CA SER A 72 3.68 -1.46 -2.40
C SER A 72 4.74 -0.67 -3.17
N LEU A 73 4.80 -0.81 -4.50
CA LEU A 73 5.72 -0.05 -5.35
C LEU A 73 5.50 1.47 -5.25
N LEU A 74 4.24 1.91 -5.29
CA LEU A 74 3.91 3.33 -5.15
C LEU A 74 4.30 3.89 -3.78
N LYS A 75 4.18 3.11 -2.70
CA LYS A 75 4.64 3.52 -1.36
C LYS A 75 6.17 3.65 -1.32
N LEU A 76 6.90 2.73 -1.94
CA LEU A 76 8.37 2.80 -2.02
C LEU A 76 8.84 4.00 -2.85
N CYS A 77 8.19 4.28 -3.98
CA CYS A 77 8.58 5.38 -4.87
C CYS A 77 8.14 6.75 -4.36
N LYS A 78 7.30 6.82 -3.33
CA LYS A 78 6.69 8.06 -2.82
C LYS A 78 7.69 9.21 -2.55
N PRO A 79 8.90 8.97 -1.99
CA PRO A 79 9.91 10.01 -1.82
C PRO A 79 10.36 10.64 -3.14
N LEU A 80 10.48 9.85 -4.21
CA LEU A 80 10.88 10.33 -5.55
C LEU A 80 9.85 11.26 -6.18
N PHE A 81 8.58 11.14 -5.76
CA PHE A 81 7.46 11.93 -6.26
C PHE A 81 6.96 12.97 -5.24
N LYS A 82 7.87 13.60 -4.49
CA LYS A 82 7.56 14.69 -3.53
C LYS A 82 6.54 14.30 -2.47
N ASN A 83 6.53 13.05 -2.05
CA ASN A 83 5.56 12.49 -1.11
C ASN A 83 4.09 12.65 -1.54
N SER A 84 3.83 12.67 -2.85
CA SER A 84 2.50 12.78 -3.43
C SER A 84 1.55 11.67 -2.99
N SER A 85 0.25 11.92 -3.12
CA SER A 85 -0.78 10.93 -2.79
C SER A 85 -0.69 9.69 -3.71
N VAL A 86 -1.07 8.52 -3.19
CA VAL A 86 -1.11 7.26 -3.97
C VAL A 86 -1.99 7.43 -5.22
N ARG A 87 -3.14 8.09 -5.08
CA ARG A 87 -4.05 8.38 -6.20
C ARG A 87 -3.38 9.24 -7.28
N SER A 88 -2.66 10.28 -6.88
CA SER A 88 -1.96 11.17 -7.81
C SER A 88 -0.83 10.43 -8.54
N MET A 89 -0.02 9.65 -7.82
CA MET A 89 1.04 8.86 -8.43
C MET A 89 0.48 7.80 -9.39
N ARG A 90 -0.59 7.09 -9.02
CA ARG A 90 -1.25 6.13 -9.91
C ARG A 90 -1.70 6.77 -11.23
N LYS A 91 -2.28 7.97 -11.18
CA LYS A 91 -2.64 8.74 -12.40
C LYS A 91 -1.41 9.16 -13.20
N LEU A 92 -0.35 9.61 -12.53
CA LEU A 92 0.90 10.00 -13.17
C LEU A 92 1.52 8.83 -13.95
N PHE A 93 1.68 7.66 -13.32
CA PHE A 93 2.17 6.45 -13.99
C PHE A 93 1.25 6.00 -15.13
N GLY A 94 -0.07 6.16 -14.99
CA GLY A 94 -1.01 5.81 -16.05
C GLY A 94 -0.99 6.76 -17.26
N TRP A 95 -0.72 8.05 -17.05
CA TRP A 95 -0.72 9.06 -18.11
C TRP A 95 0.65 9.33 -18.72
N LYS A 96 1.72 9.18 -17.93
CA LYS A 96 3.10 9.54 -18.23
C LYS A 96 4.05 8.42 -17.81
N MET A 97 3.80 7.23 -18.34
CA MET A 97 4.48 6.01 -17.91
C MET A 97 6.00 6.10 -18.14
N ALA A 98 6.42 6.54 -19.34
CA ALA A 98 7.83 6.62 -19.69
C ALA A 98 8.59 7.59 -18.79
N GLU A 99 8.05 8.79 -18.54
CA GLU A 99 8.72 9.77 -17.67
C GLU A 99 8.72 9.31 -16.21
N SER A 100 7.62 8.72 -15.74
CA SER A 100 7.54 8.19 -14.37
C SER A 100 8.55 7.07 -14.14
N LEU A 101 8.69 6.18 -15.12
CA LEU A 101 9.65 5.09 -15.07
C LEU A 101 11.08 5.62 -15.14
N ALA A 102 11.37 6.62 -15.98
CA ALA A 102 12.69 7.24 -16.04
C ALA A 102 13.12 7.84 -14.69
N VAL A 103 12.20 8.48 -13.94
CA VAL A 103 12.48 8.98 -12.59
C VAL A 103 12.84 7.85 -11.62
N VAL A 104 12.13 6.72 -11.70
CA VAL A 104 12.42 5.55 -10.84
C VAL A 104 13.73 4.90 -11.23
N LEU A 105 13.98 4.69 -12.52
CA LEU A 105 15.19 4.06 -13.02
C LEU A 105 16.43 4.93 -12.78
N GLY A 106 16.30 6.26 -12.86
CA GLY A 106 17.37 7.20 -12.55
C GLY A 106 17.81 7.22 -11.09
N PHE A 107 17.14 6.48 -10.21
CA PHE A 107 17.61 6.24 -8.84
C PHE A 107 18.71 5.17 -8.78
N PHE A 108 18.71 4.23 -9.73
CA PHE A 108 19.66 3.12 -9.77
C PHE A 108 20.92 3.53 -10.55
N SER A 109 22.04 2.91 -10.20
CA SER A 109 23.29 3.04 -10.96
C SER A 109 23.25 2.24 -12.27
N ASP A 110 24.04 2.65 -13.25
CA ASP A 110 24.14 1.94 -14.53
C ASP A 110 24.57 0.47 -14.34
N GLU A 111 25.45 0.19 -13.37
CA GLU A 111 25.87 -1.18 -13.04
C GLU A 111 24.71 -2.05 -12.54
N GLU A 112 23.89 -1.54 -11.63
CA GLU A 112 22.69 -2.24 -11.11
C GLU A 112 21.68 -2.52 -12.22
N LEU A 113 21.47 -1.55 -13.12
CA LEU A 113 20.57 -1.71 -14.25
C LEU A 113 21.08 -2.76 -15.24
N LEU A 114 22.38 -2.77 -15.54
CA LEU A 114 22.99 -3.75 -16.43
C LEU A 114 22.96 -5.16 -15.84
N ASP A 115 23.19 -5.33 -14.54
CA ASP A 115 23.09 -6.63 -13.86
C ASP A 115 21.64 -7.15 -13.84
N ALA A 116 20.67 -6.28 -13.58
CA ALA A 116 19.25 -6.64 -13.63
C ALA A 116 18.81 -7.10 -15.04
N ILE A 117 19.28 -6.44 -16.10
CA ILE A 117 19.00 -6.85 -17.47
C ILE A 117 19.71 -8.16 -17.81
N GLY A 118 20.98 -8.31 -17.42
CA GLY A 118 21.79 -9.50 -17.69
C GLY A 118 21.34 -10.76 -16.92
N SER A 119 20.69 -10.59 -15.77
CA SER A 119 20.05 -11.68 -15.02
C SER A 119 18.68 -12.06 -15.59
N ALA A 120 17.91 -11.10 -16.11
CA ALA A 120 16.62 -11.36 -16.77
C ALA A 120 16.73 -12.04 -18.15
N ALA A 121 17.91 -11.97 -18.79
CA ALA A 121 18.18 -12.61 -20.08
C ALA A 121 18.60 -14.09 -20.00
N ARG A 122 18.69 -14.66 -18.79
CA ARG A 122 18.97 -16.08 -18.54
C ARG A 122 17.70 -16.82 -18.15
#